data_AF-A0A6G0YU32-F1
#
_entry.id   AF-A0A6G0YU32-F1
#
_cell.length_a   1.000
_cell.length_b   1.000
_cell.length_c   1.000
_cell.angle_alpha   90.00
_cell.angle_beta   90.00
_cell.angle_gamma   90.00
#
_symmetry.space_group_name_H-M   'P 1'
#
loop_
_entity.id
_entity.type
_entity.pdbx_description
1 polymer ?
#
loop_
_entity_poly.entity_id
_entity_poly.type
_entity_poly.pdbx_seq_one_letter_code
_entity_poly.pdbx_strand_id
1 'polypeptide(L)'
;HSILVCDPNSTIYILISNLEKSFENHCGSPSAFDDTVNDFLENNNNLCFPCSEHKSDMSSIIVYYMTMRMRQYSCMHNREQQHNSSKKKSYPNW
;
A
#
# COMPACT_ATOMS: atom_id res chain seq x y z
N HIS A 1 18.24 -29.40 -1.95
CA HIS A 1 17.10 -28.84 -1.20
C HIS A 1 17.56 -27.61 -0.44
N SER A 2 17.38 -26.43 -1.02
CA SER A 2 17.67 -25.18 -0.34
C SER A 2 16.50 -24.90 0.60
N ILE A 3 16.75 -24.99 1.90
CA ILE A 3 15.75 -24.62 2.91
C ILE A 3 15.55 -23.11 2.77
N LEU A 4 14.37 -22.69 2.29
CA LEU A 4 13.97 -21.29 2.35
C LEU A 4 13.93 -20.91 3.83
N VAL A 5 14.92 -20.13 4.26
CA VAL A 5 14.93 -19.57 5.61
C VAL A 5 13.78 -18.54 5.65
N CYS A 6 12.67 -18.89 6.29
CA CYS A 6 11.60 -17.95 6.58
C CYS A 6 12.08 -16.99 7.67
N ASP A 7 12.88 -15.99 7.30
CA ASP A 7 13.26 -14.89 8.20
C ASP A 7 12.08 -13.91 8.32
N PRO A 8 11.54 -13.66 9.54
CA PRO A 8 10.34 -12.83 9.72
C PRO A 8 10.49 -11.41 9.16
N ASN A 9 11.67 -10.80 9.32
CA ASN A 9 11.92 -9.43 8.84
C ASN A 9 11.91 -9.38 7.31
N SER A 10 12.57 -10.34 6.67
CA SER A 10 12.60 -10.47 5.22
C SER A 10 11.19 -10.73 4.66
N THR A 11 10.40 -11.58 5.32
CA THR A 11 9.00 -11.83 4.93
C THR A 11 8.16 -10.56 5.03
N ILE A 12 8.25 -9.81 6.12
CA ILE A 12 7.51 -8.54 6.29
C ILE A 12 7.96 -7.52 5.24
N TYR A 13 9.26 -7.40 4.99
CA TYR A 13 9.79 -6.49 3.97
C TYR A 13 9.24 -6.82 2.58
N ILE A 14 9.25 -8.09 2.19
CA ILE A 14 8.73 -8.55 0.89
C ILE A 14 7.22 -8.29 0.79
N LEU A 15 6.47 -8.63 1.85
CA LEU A 15 5.03 -8.37 1.94
C LEU A 15 4.72 -6.91 1.68
N ILE A 16 5.33 -6.01 2.46
CA ILE A 16 5.05 -4.58 2.37
C ILE A 16 5.50 -4.02 1.01
N SER A 17 6.65 -4.47 0.50
CA SER A 17 7.15 -4.02 -0.80
C SER A 17 6.22 -4.42 -1.95
N ASN A 18 5.66 -5.63 -1.91
CA ASN A 18 4.75 -6.09 -2.95
C ASN A 18 3.37 -5.44 -2.81
N LEU A 19 2.93 -5.17 -1.58
CA LEU A 19 1.70 -4.43 -1.32
C LEU A 19 1.80 -2.97 -1.78
N GLU A 20 2.94 -2.29 -1.56
CA GLU A 20 3.17 -0.92 -2.06
C GLU A 20 3.18 -0.87 -3.59
N LYS A 21 3.81 -1.83 -4.27
CA LYS A 21 3.78 -1.92 -5.73
C LYS A 21 2.36 -2.06 -6.26
N SER A 22 1.56 -2.91 -5.60
CA SER A 22 0.15 -3.10 -5.95
C SER A 22 -0.62 -1.79 -5.71
N PHE A 23 -0.38 -1.12 -4.58
CA PHE A 23 -1.02 0.14 -4.24
C PHE A 23 -0.70 1.25 -5.24
N GLU A 24 0.54 1.35 -5.72
CA GLU A 24 0.94 2.36 -6.72
C GLU A 24 0.11 2.26 -8.00
N ASN A 25 -0.27 1.04 -8.42
CA ASN A 25 -1.12 0.82 -9.58
C ASN A 25 -2.57 1.21 -9.37
N HIS A 26 -3.05 1.17 -8.11
CA HIS A 26 -4.48 1.29 -7.78
C HIS A 26 -4.82 2.50 -6.90
N CYS A 27 -3.86 3.33 -6.50
CA CYS A 27 -4.06 4.43 -5.53
C CYS A 27 -5.06 5.49 -6.00
N GLY A 28 -5.29 5.61 -7.31
CA GLY A 28 -6.29 6.49 -7.90
C GLY A 28 -7.71 5.89 -8.01
N SER A 29 -7.88 4.60 -7.70
CA SER A 29 -9.17 3.92 -7.83
C SER A 29 -10.13 4.31 -6.70
N PRO A 30 -11.45 4.44 -6.97
CA PRO A 30 -12.47 4.54 -5.92
C PRO A 30 -12.46 3.34 -4.96
N SER A 31 -12.04 2.17 -5.46
CA SER A 31 -11.92 0.91 -4.72
C SER A 31 -10.47 0.53 -4.46
N ALA A 32 -9.59 1.52 -4.27
CA ALA A 32 -8.15 1.31 -4.12
C ALA A 32 -7.77 0.23 -3.09
N PHE A 33 -8.55 0.06 -2.02
CA PHE A 33 -8.31 -1.01 -1.05
C PHE A 33 -8.49 -2.40 -1.68
N ASP A 34 -9.69 -2.69 -2.19
CA ASP A 34 -10.05 -4.01 -2.73
C ASP A 34 -9.20 -4.35 -3.95
N ASP A 35 -9.01 -3.39 -4.85
CA ASP A 35 -8.22 -3.57 -6.07
C ASP A 35 -6.76 -3.92 -5.72
N THR A 36 -6.16 -3.20 -4.77
CA THR A 36 -4.77 -3.45 -4.33
C THR A 36 -4.64 -4.82 -3.65
N VAL A 37 -5.57 -5.18 -2.77
CA VAL A 37 -5.50 -6.44 -2.04
C VAL A 37 -5.70 -7.63 -2.98
N ASN A 38 -6.62 -7.53 -3.94
CA ASN A 38 -6.83 -8.57 -4.93
C ASN A 38 -5.59 -8.74 -5.83
N ASP A 39 -5.05 -7.65 -6.37
CA ASP A 39 -3.81 -7.67 -7.18
C ASP A 39 -2.64 -8.26 -6.39
N PHE A 40 -2.48 -7.85 -5.12
CA PHE A 40 -1.47 -8.41 -4.24
C PHE A 40 -1.65 -9.93 -4.06
N LEU A 41 -2.86 -10.40 -3.73
CA LEU A 41 -3.11 -11.82 -3.48
C LEU A 41 -2.93 -12.68 -4.72
N GLU A 42 -3.35 -12.20 -5.89
CA GLU A 42 -3.20 -12.92 -7.17
C GLU A 42 -1.73 -13.09 -7.57
N ASN A 43 -0.91 -12.08 -7.30
CA ASN A 43 0.49 -12.05 -7.73
C ASN A 43 1.50 -12.59 -6.70
N ASN A 44 1.10 -12.84 -5.45
CA ASN A 44 2.03 -13.13 -4.34
C ASN A 44 1.77 -14.45 -3.61
N ASN A 45 1.77 -15.56 -4.35
CA ASN A 45 1.48 -16.91 -3.82
C ASN A 45 2.62 -17.56 -3.00
N ASN A 46 3.82 -16.95 -2.96
CA ASN A 46 5.04 -17.60 -2.45
C ASN A 46 5.61 -16.99 -1.15
N LEU A 47 4.76 -16.43 -0.28
CA LEU A 47 5.22 -15.90 1.01
C LEU A 47 5.55 -17.04 1.99
N CYS A 48 6.76 -16.97 2.57
CA CYS A 48 7.28 -17.92 3.55
C CYS A 48 6.92 -17.45 4.97
N PHE A 49 6.24 -18.27 5.76
CA PHE A 49 5.91 -17.97 7.15
C PHE A 49 6.54 -18.97 8.11
N PRO A 50 7.10 -18.51 9.25
CA PRO A 50 7.73 -19.39 10.23
C PRO A 50 6.71 -20.27 10.98
N CYS A 51 5.44 -19.85 11.08
CA CYS A 51 4.34 -20.66 11.62
C CYS A 51 2.97 -20.15 11.12
N SER A 52 1.90 -20.90 11.44
CA SER A 52 0.52 -20.58 11.05
C SER A 52 -0.03 -19.30 11.70
N GLU A 53 0.43 -18.96 12.90
CA GLU A 53 0.03 -17.74 13.60
C GLU A 53 0.49 -16.49 12.83
N HIS A 54 1.77 -16.45 12.45
CA HIS A 54 2.32 -15.37 11.61
C HIS A 54 1.64 -15.28 10.23
N LYS A 55 1.15 -16.41 9.69
CA LYS A 55 0.34 -16.41 8.46
C LYS A 55 -1.05 -15.80 8.70
N SER A 56 -1.65 -16.01 9.87
CA SER A 56 -2.96 -15.45 10.23
C SER A 56 -2.89 -13.93 10.42
N ASP A 57 -1.80 -13.46 11.05
CA ASP A 57 -1.58 -12.03 11.31
C ASP A 57 -1.39 -11.18 10.05
N MET A 58 -1.12 -11.83 8.91
CA MET A 58 -0.98 -11.18 7.61
C MET A 58 -2.14 -10.26 7.25
N SER A 59 -3.36 -10.73 7.51
CA SER A 59 -4.56 -9.96 7.20
C SER A 59 -4.57 -8.64 7.97
N SER A 60 -4.26 -8.69 9.27
CA SER A 60 -4.14 -7.52 10.14
C SER A 60 -3.03 -6.57 9.67
N ILE A 61 -1.87 -7.10 9.26
CA ILE A 61 -0.76 -6.29 8.74
C ILE A 61 -1.16 -5.57 7.44
N ILE A 62 -1.77 -6.30 6.49
CA ILE A 62 -2.22 -5.75 5.21
C ILE A 62 -3.26 -4.63 5.44
N VAL A 63 -4.28 -4.89 6.26
CA VAL A 63 -5.33 -3.92 6.57
C VAL A 63 -4.74 -2.68 7.23
N TYR A 64 -3.86 -2.87 8.22
CA TYR A 64 -3.20 -1.77 8.92
C TYR A 64 -2.36 -0.91 7.97
N TYR A 65 -1.52 -1.56 7.16
CA TYR A 65 -0.67 -0.89 6.18
C TYR A 65 -1.49 -0.09 5.18
N MET A 66 -2.48 -0.73 4.53
CA MET A 66 -3.34 -0.11 3.52
C MET A 66 -4.07 1.10 4.09
N THR A 67 -4.61 0.98 5.31
CA THR A 67 -5.31 2.09 5.98
C THR A 67 -4.36 3.28 6.17
N MET A 68 -3.13 3.04 6.62
CA MET A 68 -2.15 4.11 6.81
C MET A 68 -1.68 4.70 5.48
N ARG A 69 -1.44 3.85 4.48
CA ARG A 69 -0.91 4.26 3.19
C ARG A 69 -1.91 5.08 2.38
N MET A 70 -3.18 4.68 2.38
CA MET A 70 -4.28 5.45 1.77
C MET A 70 -4.45 6.81 2.45
N ARG A 71 -4.36 6.87 3.79
CA ARG A 71 -4.41 8.16 4.52
C ARG A 71 -3.25 9.06 4.11
N GLN A 72 -2.03 8.52 4.03
CA GLN A 72 -0.87 9.28 3.57
C GLN A 72 -1.07 9.81 2.15
N TYR A 73 -1.54 8.96 1.24
CA TYR A 73 -1.84 9.34 -0.14
C TYR A 73 -2.86 10.48 -0.22
N SER A 74 -4.01 10.34 0.47
CA SER A 74 -5.04 11.38 0.51
C SER A 74 -4.53 12.69 1.11
N CYS A 75 -3.72 12.63 2.18
CA CYS A 75 -3.10 13.82 2.77
C CYS A 75 -2.17 14.54 1.79
N MET A 76 -1.33 13.80 1.06
CA MET A 76 -0.42 14.37 0.06
C MET A 76 -1.21 14.98 -1.11
N HIS A 77 -2.16 14.23 -1.65
CA HIS A 77 -2.99 14.68 -2.76
C HIS A 77 -3.78 15.94 -2.43
N ASN A 78 -4.38 16.01 -1.24
CA ASN A 78 -5.11 17.20 -0.79
C ASN A 78 -4.20 18.43 -0.63
N ARG A 79 -2.97 18.25 -0.12
CA ARG A 79 -1.99 19.34 0.00
C ARG A 79 -1.60 19.88 -1.37
N GLU A 80 -1.36 19.00 -2.34
CA GLU A 80 -1.05 19.39 -3.71
C GLU A 80 -2.20 20.17 -4.37
N GLN A 81 -3.45 19.72 -4.19
CA GLN A 81 -4.62 20.43 -4.68
C GLN A 81 -4.78 21.82 -4.04
N GLN A 82 -4.57 21.94 -2.72
CA GLN A 82 -4.63 23.22 -2.02
C GLN A 82 -3.57 24.21 -2.53
N HIS A 83 -2.34 23.74 -2.72
CA HIS A 83 -1.26 24.53 -3.30
C HIS A 83 -1.60 24.99 -4.73
N ASN A 84 -2.15 24.10 -5.56
CA ASN A 84 -2.57 24.43 -6.93
C ASN A 84 -3.72 25.45 -6.97
N SER A 85 -4.69 25.35 -6.06
CA SER A 85 -5.80 26.31 -5.96
C SER A 85 -5.35 27.70 -5.50
N SER A 86 -4.32 27.77 -4.66
CA SER A 86 -3.76 29.04 -4.16
C SER A 86 -3.00 29.79 -5.26
N LYS A 87 -2.28 29.07 -6.13
CA LYS A 87 -1.61 29.66 -7.31
C LYS A 87 -2.60 30.26 -8.31
N LYS A 88 -3.76 29.63 -8.52
CA LYS A 88 -4.79 30.10 -9.45
C LYS A 88 -5.51 31.38 -8.99
N LYS A 89 -5.41 31.76 -7.70
CA LYS A 89 -6.03 32.98 -7.15
C LYS A 89 -5.18 34.25 -7.32
N SER A 90 -3.94 34.13 -7.81
CA SER A 90 -3.08 35.27 -8.12
C SER A 90 -3.27 35.66 -9.58
N TYR A 91 -4.29 36.47 -9.88
CA TYR A 91 -4.40 37.47 -10.97
C TYR A 91 -5.88 37.87 -11.15
N PRO A 92 -6.36 38.91 -10.45
CA PRO A 92 -7.45 39.72 -10.98
C PRO A 92 -6.85 40.65 -12.05
N ASN A 93 -7.08 40.32 -13.33
CA ASN A 93 -6.92 41.31 -14.38
C ASN A 93 -8.05 42.34 -14.20
N TRP A 94 -7.68 43.55 -13.78
CA TRP A 94 -8.51 44.75 -13.87
C TRP A 94 -8.46 45.28 -15.30
#